data_AF-A0A1D6P0D2-F1
#
_entry.id   AF-A0A1D6P0D2-F1
#
_cell.length_a   1.000
_cell.length_b   1.000
_cell.length_c   1.000
_cell.angle_alpha   90.00
_cell.angle_beta   90.00
_cell.angle_gamma   90.00
#
_symmetry.space_group_name_H-M   'P 1'
#
loop_
_entity.id
_entity.type
_entity.pdbx_description
1 polymer ?
#
loop_
_entity_poly.entity_id
_entity_poly.type
_entity_poly.pdbx_seq_one_letter_code
_entity_poly.pdbx_strand_id
1 'polypeptide(L)' 'MASAATQVGTYFLRNYYNLLQQTPDVVHQFYIEASTMVRVDDLTGTTAAANNMM' A
#
# COMPACT_ATOMS: atom_id res chain seq x y z
N MET A 1 -6.65 -26.32 3.28
CA MET A 1 -7.05 -25.58 2.06
C MET A 1 -7.16 -24.12 2.46
N ALA A 2 -6.33 -23.22 1.91
CA ALA A 2 -6.43 -21.79 2.20
C ALA A 2 -7.70 -21.22 1.53
N SER A 3 -8.38 -20.29 2.19
CA SER A 3 -9.57 -19.66 1.62
C SER A 3 -9.24 -18.85 0.37
N ALA A 4 -10.23 -18.60 -0.48
CA ALA A 4 -10.08 -17.68 -1.62
C ALA A 4 -9.59 -16.30 -1.16
N ALA A 5 -10.10 -15.80 -0.03
CA ALA A 5 -9.65 -14.54 0.57
C ALA A 5 -8.16 -14.57 0.97
N THR A 6 -7.68 -15.68 1.52
CA THR A 6 -6.26 -15.86 1.87
C THR A 6 -5.37 -15.85 0.63
N GLN A 7 -5.81 -16.48 -0.46
CA GLN A 7 -5.08 -16.50 -1.73
C GLN A 7 -5.01 -15.09 -2.35
N VAL A 8 -6.14 -14.40 -2.41
CA VAL A 8 -6.22 -13.01 -2.92
C VAL A 8 -5.36 -12.07 -2.08
N GLY A 9 -5.43 -12.16 -0.74
CA GLY A 9 -4.60 -11.34 0.15
C GLY A 9 -3.09 -11.58 -0.03
N THR A 10 -2.69 -12.84 -0.20
CA THR A 10 -1.28 -13.21 -0.45
C THR A 10 -0.79 -12.63 -1.77
N TYR A 11 -1.60 -12.70 -2.83
CA TYR A 11 -1.28 -12.12 -4.13
C TYR A 11 -1.18 -10.59 -4.02
N PHE A 12 -2.14 -9.93 -3.38
CA PHE A 12 -2.14 -8.49 -3.19
C PHE A 12 -0.86 -8.00 -2.51
N LEU A 13 -0.50 -8.59 -1.35
CA LEU A 13 0.70 -8.20 -0.59
C LEU A 13 1.98 -8.38 -1.42
N ARG A 14 2.12 -9.52 -2.11
CA ARG A 14 3.29 -9.79 -2.95
C ARG A 14 3.43 -8.72 -4.03
N ASN A 15 2.37 -8.41 -4.76
CA ASN A 15 2.45 -7.45 -5.87
C ASN A 15 2.70 -6.02 -5.35
N TYR A 16 1.99 -5.61 -4.29
CA TYR A 16 2.15 -4.30 -3.68
C TYR A 16 3.58 -4.05 -3.22
N TYR A 17 4.17 -4.96 -2.43
CA TYR A 17 5.53 -4.76 -1.92
C TYR A 17 6.62 -4.91 -2.98
N ASN A 18 6.39 -5.69 -4.04
CA ASN A 18 7.33 -5.74 -5.17
C ASN A 18 7.37 -4.39 -5.90
N LEU A 19 6.21 -3.80 -6.20
CA LEU A 19 6.12 -2.51 -6.87
C LEU A 19 6.66 -1.38 -5.99
N LEU A 20 6.35 -1.40 -4.70
CA LEU A 20 6.86 -0.40 -3.75
C LEU A 20 8.39 -0.36 -3.69
N GLN A 21 9.06 -1.52 -3.79
CA GLN A 21 10.52 -1.59 -3.78
C GLN A 21 11.15 -1.18 -5.12
N GLN A 22 10.50 -1.49 -6.24
CA GLN A 22 11.10 -1.34 -7.58
C GLN A 22 10.71 -0.02 -8.26
N THR A 23 9.47 0.41 -8.11
CA THR A 23 8.89 1.57 -8.81
C THR A 23 7.81 2.19 -7.92
N PRO A 24 8.19 2.89 -6.85
CA PRO A 24 7.24 3.41 -5.85
C PRO A 24 6.22 4.39 -6.46
N ASP A 25 6.57 5.05 -7.56
CA ASP A 25 5.72 6.03 -8.25
C ASP A 25 4.40 5.44 -8.75
N VAL A 26 4.33 4.14 -9.06
CA VAL A 26 3.12 3.49 -9.59
C VAL A 26 2.29 2.76 -8.53
N VAL A 27 2.74 2.73 -7.27
CA VAL A 27 2.02 2.03 -6.17
C VAL A 27 0.64 2.64 -5.91
N HIS A 28 0.44 3.90 -6.30
CA HIS A 28 -0.83 4.59 -6.14
C HIS A 28 -2.02 3.85 -6.81
N GLN A 29 -1.75 3.04 -7.84
CA GLN A 29 -2.75 2.20 -8.51
C GLN A 29 -3.43 1.15 -7.61
N PHE A 30 -2.84 0.83 -6.44
CA PHE A 30 -3.41 -0.11 -5.47
C PHE A 30 -4.41 0.54 -4.51
N TYR A 31 -4.59 1.86 -4.61
CA TYR A 31 -5.51 2.62 -3.79
C TYR A 31 -6.71 3.07 -4.61
N ILE A 32 -7.87 3.11 -3.96
CA ILE A 32 -9.08 3.76 -4.48
C ILE A 32 -9.18 5.19 -3.92
N GLU A 33 -10.03 6.03 -4.51
CA GLU A 33 -10.26 7.42 -4.08
C GLU A 33 -10.54 7.57 -2.57
N ALA A 34 -11.24 6.61 -1.98
CA ALA A 34 -11.54 6.60 -0.54
C ALA A 34 -10.37 6.15 0.36
N SER A 35 -9.20 5.82 -0.20
CA SER A 35 -8.06 5.33 0.57
C SER A 35 -7.32 6.48 1.24
N THR A 36 -7.00 6.32 2.51
CA THR A 36 -6.12 7.26 3.23
C THR A 36 -4.73 6.66 3.37
N MET A 37 -3.72 7.38 2.91
CA MET A 37 -2.32 7.01 3.07
C MET A 37 -1.75 7.66 4.32
N VAL A 38 -1.13 6.87 5.19
CA VAL A 38 -0.37 7.39 6.34
C VAL A 38 1.05 6.87 6.23
N ARG A 39 2.02 7.77 6.03
CA ARG A 39 3.44 7.43 6.17
C ARG A 39 3.93 7.79 7.55
N VAL A 40 4.70 6.87 8.13
CA VAL A 40 5.46 7.09 9.34
C VAL A 40 6.90 7.24 8.89
N ASP A 41 7.37 8.48 8.80
CA ASP A 41 8.68 8.77 8.20
C ASP A 41 9.85 8.47 9.15
N ASP A 42 9.61 8.41 10.46
CA ASP A 42 10.65 8.03 11.43
C ASP A 42 10.08 7.57 12.79
N LEU A 43 10.92 6.87 13.55
CA LEU A 43 10.73 6.33 14.93
C LEU A 43 10.22 7.36 15.96
N THR A 44 10.16 8.64 15.61
CA THR A 44 9.60 9.74 16.42
C THR A 44 8.07 9.88 16.33
N GLY A 45 7.42 9.09 15.46
CA GLY A 45 5.95 8.99 15.39
C GLY A 45 5.26 10.11 14.61
N THR A 46 6.01 10.94 13.89
CA THR A 46 5.41 11.97 13.03
C THR A 46 4.76 11.29 11.84
N THR A 47 3.44 11.47 11.69
CA THR A 47 2.65 10.90 10.60
C THR A 47 2.40 11.97 9.54
N ALA A 48 2.77 11.67 8.29
CA ALA A 48 2.40 12.48 7.14
C ALA A 48 1.21 11.80 6.45
N ALA A 49 0.04 12.46 6.49
CA ALA A 49 -1.13 12.06 5.72
C ALA A 49 -1.01 12.65 4.31
N ALA A 50 -0.89 11.81 3.28
CA ALA A 50 -1.01 12.28 1.91
C ALA A 50 -2.48 12.25 1.50
N ASN A 51 -3.10 13.42 1.41
CA ASN A 51 -4.52 13.58 1.03
C ASN A 51 -4.76 13.57 -0.48
N ASN A 52 -3.70 13.50 -1.30
CA ASN A 52 -3.81 13.67 -2.74
C ASN A 52 -3.12 12.52 -3.47
N MET A 53 -3.76 11.34 -3.44
CA MET A 53 -3.48 10.30 -4.42
C MET A 53 -4.26 10.65 -5.69
N MET A 54 -3.64 11.37 -6.60
CA MET A 54 -4.18 11.65 -7.94
C MET A 54 -3.26 11.07 -9.00
#